data_AF-A0A936FS47-F1
#
_entry.id   AF-A0A936FS47-F1
#
_cell.length_a   1.000
_cell.length_b   1.000
_cell.length_c   1.000
_cell.angle_alpha   90.00
_cell.angle_beta   90.00
_cell.angle_gamma   90.00
#
_symmetry.space_group_name_H-M   'P 1'
#
loop_
_entity.id
_entity.type
_entity.pdbx_description
1 polymer ?
#
loop_
_entity_poly.entity_id
_entity_poly.type
_entity_poly.pdbx_seq_one_letter_code
_entity_poly.pdbx_strand_id
1 'polypeptide(L)'
;MFFSKMLDQSIIKEYFREDYFTYSILLESVTNETIPLVIKWFGENKEANSKDLIEFIHTHKTSFQIIGLPELYERLNEFENKIKSAEIDTTIIHANIDSLIADFKNLKPLLEQELVRIKEYLNKK
;
A
#
# COMPACT_ATOMS: atom_id res chain seq x y z
N MET A 1 -22.02 -2.01 7.85
CA MET A 1 -20.71 -1.32 7.75
C MET A 1 -19.88 -2.15 6.78
N PHE A 2 -19.58 -1.63 5.59
CA PHE A 2 -19.23 -2.46 4.41
C PHE A 2 -17.74 -2.78 4.24
N PHE A 3 -16.84 -2.07 4.94
CA PHE A 3 -15.40 -2.28 4.79
C PHE A 3 -14.79 -3.05 5.96
N SER A 4 -13.81 -3.90 5.65
CA SER A 4 -12.82 -4.43 6.59
C SER A 4 -12.31 -3.32 7.53
N LYS A 5 -12.04 -3.67 8.80
CA LYS A 5 -11.42 -2.75 9.79
C LYS A 5 -10.06 -2.20 9.33
N MET A 6 -9.46 -2.81 8.32
CA MET A 6 -8.18 -2.42 7.75
C MET A 6 -8.28 -1.21 6.81
N LEU A 7 -9.46 -0.97 6.21
CA LEU A 7 -9.68 0.16 5.31
C LEU A 7 -10.34 1.30 6.07
N ASP A 8 -9.66 2.44 6.11
CA ASP A 8 -10.19 3.64 6.75
C ASP A 8 -11.33 4.25 5.91
N GLN A 9 -12.56 4.07 6.41
CA GLN A 9 -13.76 4.58 5.74
C GLN A 9 -13.84 6.10 5.72
N SER A 10 -13.18 6.79 6.66
CA SER A 10 -13.16 8.25 6.70
C SER A 10 -12.41 8.80 5.49
N ILE A 11 -11.25 8.19 5.17
CA ILE A 11 -10.46 8.49 3.97
C ILE A 11 -11.28 8.19 2.71
N ILE A 12 -11.92 7.02 2.63
CA ILE A 12 -12.72 6.66 1.43
C ILE A 12 -13.84 7.69 1.21
N LYS A 13 -14.50 8.15 2.28
CA LYS A 13 -15.53 9.20 2.20
C LYS A 13 -14.96 10.55 1.82
N GLU A 14 -13.81 10.92 2.34
CA GLU A 14 -13.14 12.19 2.05
C GLU A 14 -12.73 12.29 0.58
N TYR A 15 -12.05 11.27 0.06
CA TYR A 15 -11.50 11.29 -1.30
C TYR A 15 -12.54 10.94 -2.38
N PHE A 16 -13.47 10.03 -2.09
CA PHE A 16 -14.41 9.53 -3.11
C PHE A 16 -15.85 9.97 -2.90
N ARG A 17 -16.20 10.61 -1.77
CA ARG A 17 -17.58 11.05 -1.48
C ARG A 17 -18.62 9.94 -1.69
N GLU A 18 -18.28 8.72 -1.29
CA GLU A 18 -19.10 7.51 -1.49
C GLU A 18 -19.23 7.02 -2.95
N ASP A 19 -18.43 7.53 -3.88
CA ASP A 19 -18.24 6.94 -5.22
C ASP A 19 -17.44 5.64 -5.13
N TYR A 20 -18.15 4.57 -4.80
CA TYR A 20 -17.59 3.23 -4.69
C TYR A 20 -17.16 2.63 -6.03
N PHE A 21 -17.66 3.17 -7.16
CA PHE A 21 -17.23 2.72 -8.48
C PHE A 21 -15.80 3.17 -8.75
N THR A 22 -15.53 4.47 -8.63
CA THR A 22 -14.17 5.02 -8.78
C THR A 22 -13.22 4.42 -7.76
N TYR A 23 -13.66 4.29 -6.50
CA TYR A 23 -12.87 3.63 -5.47
C TYR A 23 -12.51 2.19 -5.85
N SER A 24 -13.45 1.41 -6.39
CA SER A 24 -13.20 0.02 -6.79
C SER A 24 -12.14 -0.11 -7.89
N ILE A 25 -12.10 0.82 -8.84
CA ILE A 25 -11.09 0.85 -9.91
C ILE A 25 -9.70 1.09 -9.33
N LEU A 26 -9.57 2.06 -8.41
CA LEU A 26 -8.29 2.36 -7.76
C LEU A 26 -7.84 1.22 -6.83
N LEU A 27 -8.75 0.67 -6.04
CA LEU A 27 -8.47 -0.49 -5.20
C LEU A 27 -7.98 -1.67 -6.04
N GLU A 28 -8.61 -1.91 -7.20
CA GLU A 28 -8.21 -2.95 -8.14
C GLU A 28 -6.80 -2.71 -8.72
N SER A 29 -6.49 -1.50 -9.18
CA SER A 29 -5.14 -1.15 -9.69
C SER A 29 -4.08 -1.29 -8.58
N VAL A 30 -4.35 -0.81 -7.36
CA VAL A 30 -3.39 -0.97 -6.26
C VAL A 30 -3.18 -2.45 -5.92
N THR A 31 -4.25 -3.25 -5.89
CA THR A 31 -4.20 -4.67 -5.53
C THR A 31 -3.48 -5.52 -6.58
N ASN A 32 -3.75 -5.27 -7.86
CA ASN A 32 -3.28 -6.12 -8.96
C ASN A 32 -2.00 -5.62 -9.64
N GLU A 33 -1.67 -4.34 -9.50
CA GLU A 33 -0.51 -3.74 -10.18
C GLU A 33 0.49 -3.21 -9.16
N THR A 34 0.07 -2.31 -8.28
CA THR A 34 0.99 -1.61 -7.35
C THR A 34 1.60 -2.56 -6.33
N ILE A 35 0.80 -3.38 -5.64
CA ILE A 35 1.31 -4.31 -4.63
C ILE A 35 2.30 -5.32 -5.25
N PRO A 36 1.98 -6.02 -6.36
CA PRO A 36 2.93 -6.90 -7.01
C PRO A 36 4.21 -6.19 -7.47
N LEU A 37 4.10 -4.96 -7.99
CA LEU A 37 5.25 -4.15 -8.37
C LEU A 37 6.14 -3.85 -7.16
N VAL A 38 5.56 -3.41 -6.04
CA VAL A 38 6.31 -3.11 -4.80
C VAL A 38 6.99 -4.35 -4.25
N ILE A 39 6.30 -5.50 -4.17
CA ILE A 39 6.88 -6.76 -3.73
C ILE A 39 8.06 -7.16 -4.63
N LYS A 40 7.87 -7.09 -5.95
CA LYS A 40 8.89 -7.47 -6.93
C LYS A 40 10.10 -6.54 -6.81
N TRP A 41 9.87 -5.24 -6.84
CA TRP A 41 10.94 -4.24 -6.79
C TRP A 41 11.75 -4.38 -5.51
N PHE A 42 11.10 -4.49 -4.35
CA PHE A 42 11.78 -4.74 -3.08
C PHE A 42 12.56 -6.07 -3.05
N GLY A 43 12.03 -7.13 -3.66
CA GLY A 43 12.72 -8.41 -3.73
C GLY A 43 13.97 -8.38 -4.62
N GLU A 44 13.91 -7.68 -5.75
CA GLU A 44 14.99 -7.58 -6.74
C GLU A 44 16.03 -6.50 -6.39
N ASN A 45 15.64 -5.49 -5.62
CA ASN A 45 16.44 -4.29 -5.36
C ASN A 45 16.78 -4.12 -3.86
N LYS A 46 16.95 -5.22 -3.12
CA LYS A 46 17.34 -5.16 -1.70
C LYS A 46 18.65 -4.41 -1.49
N GLU A 47 19.62 -4.66 -2.37
CA GLU A 47 20.95 -4.05 -2.35
C GLU A 47 20.98 -2.69 -3.09
N ALA A 48 19.82 -2.12 -3.44
CA ALA A 48 19.78 -0.81 -4.09
C ALA A 48 20.34 0.27 -3.17
N ASN A 49 20.90 1.30 -3.78
CA ASN A 49 21.36 2.45 -3.02
C ASN A 49 20.16 3.19 -2.37
N SER A 50 20.45 3.94 -1.30
CA SER A 50 19.44 4.67 -0.54
C SER A 50 18.57 5.61 -1.39
N LYS A 51 19.13 6.20 -2.45
CA LYS A 51 18.41 7.14 -3.31
C LYS A 51 17.31 6.44 -4.09
N ASP A 52 17.63 5.32 -4.74
CA ASP A 52 16.66 4.56 -5.54
C ASP A 52 15.54 4.00 -4.65
N LEU A 53 15.90 3.54 -3.44
CA LEU A 53 14.94 3.08 -2.44
C LEU A 53 13.99 4.19 -1.98
N ILE A 54 14.53 5.38 -1.67
CA ILE A 54 13.73 6.55 -1.30
C ILE A 54 12.79 6.94 -2.43
N GLU A 55 13.29 7.05 -3.66
CA GLU A 55 12.50 7.48 -4.83
C GLU A 55 11.35 6.50 -5.11
N PHE A 56 11.63 5.20 -5.03
CA PHE A 56 10.62 4.17 -5.20
C PHE A 56 9.54 4.24 -4.12
N ILE A 57 9.93 4.33 -2.84
CA ILE A 57 8.97 4.43 -1.72
C ILE A 57 8.13 5.70 -1.87
N HIS A 58 8.78 6.84 -2.15
CA HIS A 58 8.12 8.13 -2.30
C HIS A 58 7.04 8.11 -3.39
N THR A 59 7.35 7.47 -4.52
CA THR A 59 6.44 7.37 -5.67
C THR A 59 5.18 6.56 -5.35
N HIS A 60 5.30 5.50 -4.54
CA HIS A 60 4.21 4.53 -4.37
C HIS A 60 3.46 4.65 -3.03
N LYS A 61 4.05 5.27 -1.98
CA LYS A 61 3.43 5.31 -0.64
C LYS A 61 2.04 5.95 -0.64
N THR A 62 1.84 7.02 -1.42
CA THR A 62 0.58 7.77 -1.48
C THR A 62 -0.58 6.93 -2.01
N SER A 63 -0.31 5.95 -2.89
CA SER A 63 -1.34 5.04 -3.39
C SER A 63 -2.03 4.28 -2.26
N PHE A 64 -1.28 3.90 -1.21
CA PHE A 64 -1.83 3.20 -0.06
C PHE A 64 -2.67 4.12 0.84
N GLN A 65 -2.27 5.38 1.01
CA GLN A 65 -3.09 6.36 1.70
C GLN A 65 -4.44 6.54 1.00
N ILE A 66 -4.43 6.75 -0.31
CA ILE A 66 -5.63 7.02 -1.11
C ILE A 66 -6.63 5.87 -1.02
N ILE A 67 -6.17 4.61 -1.03
CA ILE A 67 -7.08 3.46 -0.94
C ILE A 67 -7.56 3.16 0.48
N GLY A 68 -7.17 3.95 1.48
CA GLY A 68 -7.59 3.80 2.87
C GLY A 68 -6.69 2.91 3.72
N LEU A 69 -5.38 2.86 3.44
CA LEU A 69 -4.37 2.14 4.24
C LEU A 69 -3.38 3.12 4.90
N PRO A 70 -3.84 3.97 5.85
CA PRO A 70 -3.00 5.00 6.45
C PRO A 70 -1.83 4.41 7.25
N GLU A 71 -2.00 3.30 7.95
CA GLU A 71 -0.93 2.66 8.72
C GLU A 71 0.24 2.19 7.83
N LEU A 72 -0.08 1.68 6.63
CA LEU A 72 0.94 1.28 5.67
C LEU A 72 1.65 2.48 5.04
N TYR A 73 0.90 3.56 4.76
CA TYR A 73 1.49 4.83 4.33
C TYR A 73 2.48 5.35 5.38
N GLU A 74 2.09 5.43 6.65
CA GLU A 74 2.95 5.92 7.72
C GLU A 74 4.19 5.05 7.87
N ARG A 75 4.04 3.72 7.82
CA ARG A 75 5.17 2.80 7.88
C ARG A 75 6.18 3.03 6.75
N LEU A 76 5.71 3.20 5.52
CA LEU A 76 6.57 3.50 4.36
C LEU A 76 7.21 4.89 4.49
N ASN A 77 6.46 5.88 5.00
CA ASN A 77 6.94 7.23 5.23
C ASN A 77 8.04 7.29 6.30
N GLU A 78 7.85 6.58 7.42
CA GLU A 78 8.87 6.42 8.44
C GLU A 78 10.11 5.73 7.90
N PHE A 79 9.93 4.67 7.09
CA PHE A 79 11.06 3.97 6.49
C PHE A 79 11.86 4.88 5.55
N GLU A 80 11.18 5.62 4.66
CA GLU A 80 11.80 6.64 3.79
C GLU A 80 12.57 7.67 4.60
N ASN A 81 11.99 8.19 5.70
CA ASN A 81 12.63 9.21 6.54
C ASN A 81 13.88 8.67 7.25
N LYS A 82 13.82 7.45 7.79
CA LYS A 82 14.98 6.80 8.42
C LYS A 82 16.14 6.60 7.46
N ILE A 83 15.86 6.25 6.20
CA ILE A 83 16.87 6.15 5.15
C ILE A 83 17.48 7.54 4.86
N LYS A 84 16.64 8.58 4.73
CA LYS A 84 17.09 9.96 4.45
C LYS A 84 17.99 10.53 5.55
N SER A 85 17.68 10.27 6.81
CA SER A 85 18.46 10.77 7.94
C SER A 85 19.71 9.92 8.24
N ALA A 86 19.94 8.84 7.47
CA ALA A 86 21.00 7.86 7.73
C ALA A 86 20.93 7.27 9.15
N GLU A 87 19.72 7.19 9.72
CA GLU A 87 19.46 6.62 11.05
C GLU A 87 19.48 5.09 11.06
N ILE A 88 19.50 4.45 9.89
CA ILE A 88 19.48 3.00 9.74
C ILE A 88 20.61 2.53 8.82
N ASP A 89 21.24 1.42 9.22
CA ASP A 89 22.22 0.73 8.39
C ASP A 89 21.56 -0.20 7.36
N THR A 90 22.38 -0.73 6.45
CA THR A 90 21.94 -1.63 5.38
C THR A 90 21.27 -2.91 5.91
N THR A 91 21.70 -3.44 7.06
CA THR A 91 21.08 -4.64 7.65
C THR A 91 19.65 -4.36 8.10
N ILE A 92 19.42 -3.22 8.75
CA ILE A 92 18.09 -2.77 9.16
C ILE A 92 17.21 -2.46 7.94
N ILE A 93 17.78 -1.89 6.88
CA ILE A 93 17.07 -1.67 5.61
C ILE A 93 16.55 -3.01 5.05
N HIS A 94 17.41 -4.03 4.95
CA HIS A 94 17.01 -5.34 4.43
C HIS A 94 15.91 -6.00 5.28
N ALA A 95 16.04 -5.93 6.61
CA ALA A 95 15.02 -6.47 7.50
C ALA A 95 13.66 -5.76 7.36
N ASN A 96 13.66 -4.43 7.18
CA ASN A 96 12.45 -3.67 6.91
C ASN A 96 11.83 -4.04 5.57
N ILE A 97 12.66 -4.19 4.53
CA ILE A 97 12.20 -4.63 3.21
C ILE A 97 11.54 -6.00 3.30
N ASP A 98 12.16 -6.97 3.98
CA ASP A 98 11.60 -8.31 4.15
C ASP A 98 10.27 -8.29 4.89
N SER A 99 10.18 -7.50 5.95
CA SER A 99 8.95 -7.34 6.70
C SER A 99 7.84 -6.65 5.88
N LEU A 100 8.18 -5.63 5.08
CA LEU A 100 7.22 -4.98 4.18
C LEU A 100 6.72 -5.96 3.11
N ILE A 101 7.62 -6.74 2.48
CA ILE A 101 7.23 -7.76 1.51
C ILE A 101 6.22 -8.75 2.12
N ALA A 102 6.45 -9.20 3.36
CA ALA A 102 5.54 -10.10 4.05
C ALA A 102 4.17 -9.46 4.27
N ASP A 103 4.13 -8.20 4.73
CA ASP A 103 2.89 -7.45 4.91
C ASP A 103 2.13 -7.30 3.61
N PHE A 104 2.80 -6.94 2.51
CA PHE A 104 2.17 -6.81 1.20
C PHE A 104 1.57 -8.12 0.70
N LYS A 105 2.26 -9.25 0.92
CA LYS A 105 1.76 -10.58 0.56
C LYS A 105 0.52 -10.97 1.37
N ASN A 106 0.47 -10.58 2.65
CA ASN A 106 -0.69 -10.81 3.52
C ASN A 106 -1.85 -9.86 3.20
N LEU A 107 -1.54 -8.63 2.79
CA LEU A 107 -2.49 -7.57 2.47
C LEU A 107 -3.26 -7.86 1.18
N LYS A 108 -2.57 -8.30 0.12
CA LYS A 108 -3.17 -8.55 -1.20
C LYS A 108 -4.47 -9.39 -1.15
N PRO A 109 -4.50 -10.60 -0.54
CA PRO A 109 -5.73 -11.41 -0.51
C PRO A 109 -6.86 -10.75 0.30
N LEU A 110 -6.53 -9.90 1.27
CA LEU A 110 -7.54 -9.14 2.03
C LEU A 110 -8.18 -8.06 1.15
N LEU A 111 -7.38 -7.33 0.37
CA LEU A 111 -7.90 -6.34 -0.57
C LEU A 111 -8.70 -6.97 -1.72
N GLU A 112 -8.30 -8.16 -2.19
CA GLU A 112 -9.07 -8.93 -3.18
C GLU A 112 -10.46 -9.27 -2.65
N GLN A 113 -10.57 -9.70 -1.39
CA GLN A 113 -11.87 -9.97 -0.75
C GLN A 113 -12.73 -8.71 -0.62
N GLU A 114 -12.13 -7.58 -0.24
CA GLU A 114 -12.85 -6.30 -0.17
C GLU A 114 -13.32 -5.84 -1.55
N LEU A 115 -12.49 -5.99 -2.58
CA LEU A 115 -12.85 -5.67 -3.96
C LEU A 115 -14.05 -6.48 -4.44
N VAL A 116 -14.09 -7.78 -4.12
CA VAL A 116 -15.25 -8.64 -4.42
C VAL A 116 -16.51 -8.11 -3.74
N ARG A 117 -16.45 -7.77 -2.44
CA ARG A 117 -17.59 -7.22 -1.70
C ARG A 117 -18.10 -5.90 -2.29
N ILE A 118 -17.19 -5.02 -2.70
CA ILE A 118 -17.54 -3.73 -3.32
C ILE A 118 -18.20 -3.97 -4.68
N LYS A 119 -17.65 -4.84 -5.52
CA LYS A 119 -18.24 -5.19 -6.83
C LYS A 119 -19.63 -5.83 -6.68
N GLU A 120 -19.82 -6.73 -5.72
CA GLU A 120 -21.13 -7.30 -5.41
C GLU A 120 -22.14 -6.26 -4.94
N TYR A 121 -21.70 -5.28 -4.15
CA TYR A 121 -22.54 -4.17 -3.71
C TYR A 121 -22.95 -3.27 -4.89
N LEU A 122 -22.02 -2.94 -5.77
CA LEU A 122 -22.28 -2.13 -6.96
C LEU A 122 -23.25 -2.83 -7.92
N ASN A 123 -23.18 -4.15 -8.07
CA ASN A 123 -24.09 -4.93 -8.92
C ASN A 123 -25.51 -5.06 -8.36
N LYS A 124 -25.73 -4.75 -7.07
CA LYS A 124 -27.05 -4.81 -6.41
C LYS A 124 -27.73 -3.44 -6.32
N LYS A 125 -27.02 -2.36 -6.66
CA LYS A 125 -27.54 -0.98 -6.72
C LYS A 125 -28.03 -0.65 -8.11
#